data_AF-A0A7S0CHI3-F1
#
_entry.id   AF-A0A7S0CHI3-F1
#
_cell.length_a   1.000
_cell.length_b   1.000
_cell.length_c   1.000
_cell.angle_alpha   90.00
_cell.angle_beta   90.00
_cell.angle_gamma   90.00
#
_symmetry.space_group_name_H-M   'P 1'
#
loop_
_entity.id
_entity.type
_entity.pdbx_description
1 polymer ?
#
loop_
_entity_poly.entity_id
_entity_poly.type
_entity_poly.pdbx_seq_one_letter_code
_entity_poly.pdbx_strand_id
1 'polypeptide(L)'
;GLFSNVILGCRDATRGKSAVEEINKKLISSSPTLSSFTSVSFLPLDLSEPSSHSTFKHLIEENFGGRIDVLVNNGALAFKGSDPTPFMEQTKPTLDVNFRRTLEFTEILLPMMRKHGNDARIVNVASMAGRLKQIRSQELQAQFRDANLSLTKLRRLVDQFESDVQNGVH
;
A
#
# COMPACT_ATOMS: atom_id res chain seq x y z
N GLY A 1 -2.43 -23.40 -0.27
CA GLY A 1 -3.68 -23.34 0.51
C GLY A 1 -4.43 -22.10 0.09
N LEU A 2 -5.74 -22.20 -0.11
CA LEU A 2 -6.61 -21.07 -0.44
C LEU A 2 -6.71 -20.11 0.77
N PHE A 3 -6.82 -18.80 0.51
CA PHE A 3 -7.01 -17.81 1.58
C PHE A 3 -8.46 -17.86 2.08
N SER A 4 -8.64 -18.10 3.39
CA SER A 4 -9.99 -18.14 3.98
C SER A 4 -10.59 -16.75 4.20
N ASN A 5 -9.76 -15.73 4.38
CA ASN A 5 -10.18 -14.35 4.57
C ASN A 5 -9.43 -13.44 3.59
N VAL A 6 -10.18 -12.60 2.87
CA VAL A 6 -9.65 -11.53 2.02
C VAL A 6 -10.24 -10.22 2.51
N ILE A 7 -9.39 -9.32 3.01
CA ILE A 7 -9.82 -8.05 3.59
C ILE A 7 -9.45 -6.92 2.64
N LEU A 8 -10.45 -6.14 2.23
CA LEU A 8 -10.27 -4.92 1.46
C LEU A 8 -10.15 -3.73 2.42
N GLY A 9 -8.95 -3.16 2.51
CA GLY A 9 -8.73 -1.87 3.16
C GLY A 9 -9.12 -0.72 2.23
N CYS A 10 -10.05 0.14 2.65
CA CYS A 10 -10.45 1.31 1.86
C CYS A 10 -10.89 2.47 2.77
N ARG A 11 -10.59 3.72 2.38
CA ARG A 11 -11.00 4.92 3.13
C ARG A 11 -12.48 5.25 2.96
N ASP A 12 -13.05 4.90 1.82
CA ASP A 12 -14.45 5.13 1.50
C ASP A 12 -15.26 3.86 1.83
N ALA A 13 -16.01 3.93 2.93
CA ALA A 13 -16.80 2.80 3.41
C ALA A 13 -17.92 2.38 2.44
N THR A 14 -18.51 3.33 1.72
CA THR A 14 -19.58 3.04 0.76
C THR A 14 -19.00 2.25 -0.41
N ARG A 15 -17.92 2.76 -1.02
CA ARG A 15 -17.25 2.08 -2.14
C ARG A 15 -16.65 0.75 -1.73
N GLY A 16 -16.08 0.67 -0.53
CA GLY A 16 -15.53 -0.57 0.03
C GLY A 16 -16.59 -1.66 0.17
N LYS A 17 -17.75 -1.33 0.78
CA LYS A 17 -18.87 -2.27 0.91
C LYS A 17 -19.43 -2.70 -0.44
N SER A 18 -19.65 -1.77 -1.37
CA SER A 18 -20.14 -2.09 -2.71
C SER A 18 -19.18 -3.02 -3.47
N ALA A 19 -17.87 -2.80 -3.36
CA ALA A 19 -16.88 -3.68 -3.99
C ALA A 19 -16.90 -5.10 -3.40
N VAL A 20 -17.01 -5.23 -2.07
CA VAL A 20 -17.15 -6.53 -1.40
C VAL A 20 -18.40 -7.28 -1.87
N GLU A 21 -19.54 -6.59 -1.95
CA GLU A 21 -20.78 -7.18 -2.46
C GLU A 21 -20.65 -7.69 -3.90
N GLU A 22 -20.03 -6.90 -4.78
CA GLU A 22 -19.80 -7.29 -6.17
C GLU A 22 -18.86 -8.49 -6.28
N ILE A 23 -17.76 -8.50 -5.52
CA ILE A 23 -16.81 -9.60 -5.49
C ILE A 23 -17.49 -10.88 -5.00
N ASN A 24 -18.25 -10.82 -3.90
CA ASN A 24 -18.95 -11.98 -3.37
C ASN A 24 -19.98 -12.54 -4.38
N LYS A 25 -20.75 -11.68 -5.06
CA LYS A 25 -21.66 -12.11 -6.14
C LYS A 25 -20.91 -12.87 -7.24
N LYS A 26 -19.77 -12.34 -7.71
CA LYS A 26 -18.94 -12.98 -8.74
C LYS A 26 -18.29 -14.27 -8.24
N LEU A 27 -17.86 -14.32 -6.99
CA LEU A 27 -17.24 -15.50 -6.38
C LEU A 27 -18.24 -16.66 -6.30
N ILE A 28 -19.47 -16.37 -5.85
CA ILE A 28 -20.56 -17.35 -5.79
C ILE A 28 -20.92 -17.85 -7.20
N SER A 29 -21.04 -16.95 -8.19
CA SER A 29 -21.44 -17.34 -9.54
C SER A 29 -20.35 -18.08 -10.31
N SER A 30 -19.08 -17.70 -10.13
CA SER A 30 -17.96 -18.20 -10.94
C SER A 30 -17.17 -19.32 -10.25
N SER A 31 -17.26 -19.44 -8.92
CA SER A 31 -16.55 -20.44 -8.13
C SER A 31 -17.30 -20.82 -6.84
N PRO A 32 -18.45 -21.50 -6.95
CA PRO A 32 -19.31 -21.83 -5.80
C PRO A 32 -18.55 -22.57 -4.68
N THR A 33 -17.69 -23.53 -5.03
CA THR A 33 -16.87 -24.26 -4.05
C THR A 33 -15.94 -23.32 -3.30
N LEU A 34 -15.29 -22.36 -3.98
CA LEU A 34 -14.40 -21.40 -3.34
C LEU A 34 -15.16 -20.46 -2.41
N SER A 35 -16.36 -20.01 -2.81
CA SER A 35 -17.20 -19.15 -1.97
C SER A 35 -17.62 -19.78 -0.63
N SER A 36 -17.54 -21.11 -0.50
CA SER A 36 -17.83 -21.80 0.78
C SER A 36 -16.66 -21.76 1.79
N PHE A 37 -15.45 -21.46 1.33
CA PHE A 37 -14.23 -21.44 2.17
C PHE A 37 -13.55 -20.08 2.26
N THR A 38 -13.90 -19.14 1.37
CA THR A 38 -13.32 -17.80 1.32
C THR A 38 -14.37 -16.75 1.62
N SER A 39 -14.11 -15.93 2.64
CA SER A 39 -14.87 -14.73 2.95
C SER A 39 -14.13 -13.49 2.45
N VAL A 40 -14.87 -12.58 1.81
CA VAL A 40 -14.37 -11.26 1.42
C VAL A 40 -15.06 -10.22 2.29
N SER A 41 -14.27 -9.39 2.96
CA SER A 41 -14.77 -8.35 3.87
C SER A 41 -14.07 -7.02 3.65
N PHE A 42 -14.63 -5.96 4.22
CA PHE A 42 -14.10 -4.61 4.16
C PHE A 42 -13.71 -4.16 5.57
N LEU A 43 -12.56 -3.49 5.69
CA LEU A 43 -12.19 -2.72 6.88
C LEU A 43 -11.78 -1.29 6.49
N PRO A 44 -12.12 -0.27 7.30
CA PRO A 44 -11.73 1.10 7.03
C PRO A 44 -10.21 1.26 7.12
N LEU A 45 -9.60 1.80 6.07
CA LEU A 45 -8.18 2.11 6.01
C LEU A 45 -7.96 3.36 5.16
N ASP A 46 -7.53 4.44 5.79
CA ASP A 46 -6.96 5.59 5.09
C ASP A 46 -5.46 5.68 5.34
N LEU A 47 -4.68 5.44 4.28
CA LEU A 47 -3.22 5.52 4.36
C LEU A 47 -2.74 6.94 4.70
N SER A 48 -3.51 7.99 4.38
CA SER A 48 -3.14 9.36 4.74
C SER A 48 -3.39 9.70 6.21
N GLU A 49 -4.10 8.86 6.97
CA GLU A 49 -4.47 9.09 8.37
C GLU A 49 -3.81 8.05 9.29
N PRO A 50 -2.74 8.40 10.04
CA PRO A 50 -2.00 7.44 10.88
C PRO A 50 -2.85 6.75 11.94
N SER A 51 -3.86 7.43 12.50
CA SER A 51 -4.76 6.81 13.48
C SER A 51 -5.60 5.66 12.87
N SER A 52 -5.86 5.72 11.56
CA SER A 52 -6.52 4.64 10.82
C SER A 52 -5.68 3.37 10.77
N HIS A 53 -4.35 3.46 10.81
CA HIS A 53 -3.46 2.30 10.74
C HIS A 53 -3.55 1.45 12.00
N SER A 54 -3.50 2.11 13.17
CA SER A 54 -3.67 1.47 14.48
C SER A 54 -5.06 0.85 14.61
N THR A 55 -6.09 1.57 14.15
CA THR A 55 -7.47 1.07 14.13
C THR A 55 -7.59 -0.18 13.26
N PHE A 56 -7.01 -0.16 12.05
CA PHE A 56 -7.01 -1.31 11.16
C PHE A 56 -6.29 -2.51 11.79
N LYS A 57 -5.10 -2.29 12.37
CA LYS A 57 -4.36 -3.33 13.10
C LYS A 57 -5.23 -3.97 14.20
N HIS A 58 -5.89 -3.15 15.02
CA HIS A 58 -6.77 -3.63 16.08
C HIS A 58 -7.91 -4.48 15.55
N LEU A 59 -8.58 -4.03 14.49
CA LEU A 59 -9.66 -4.79 13.84
C LEU A 59 -9.17 -6.12 13.26
N ILE A 60 -7.92 -6.21 12.80
CA ILE A 60 -7.31 -7.47 12.38
C ILE A 60 -7.05 -8.41 13.57
N GLU A 61 -6.56 -7.87 14.68
CA GLU A 61 -6.34 -8.62 15.92
C GLU A 61 -7.65 -9.18 16.48
N GLU A 62 -8.68 -8.35 16.58
CA GLU A 62 -9.99 -8.73 17.13
C GLU A 62 -10.75 -9.72 16.25
N ASN A 63 -10.85 -9.44 14.94
CA ASN A 63 -11.76 -10.19 14.08
C ASN A 63 -11.10 -11.40 13.39
N PHE A 64 -9.76 -11.41 13.31
CA PHE A 64 -9.02 -12.42 12.54
C PHE A 64 -7.85 -13.03 13.32
N GLY A 65 -7.77 -12.79 14.63
CA GLY A 65 -6.74 -13.36 15.51
C GLY A 65 -5.33 -12.82 15.26
N GLY A 66 -5.21 -11.69 14.56
CA GLY A 66 -3.93 -11.02 14.32
C GLY A 66 -3.02 -11.73 13.32
N ARG A 67 -3.57 -12.60 12.46
CA ARG A 67 -2.80 -13.31 11.43
C ARG A 67 -2.91 -12.62 10.08
N ILE A 68 -1.75 -12.33 9.48
CA ILE A 68 -1.64 -11.78 8.12
C ILE A 68 -0.64 -12.62 7.33
N ASP A 69 -1.15 -13.44 6.41
CA ASP A 69 -0.30 -14.27 5.53
C ASP A 69 0.21 -13.48 4.32
N VAL A 70 -0.59 -12.55 3.80
CA VAL A 70 -0.21 -11.70 2.66
C VAL A 70 -0.67 -10.27 2.90
N LEU A 71 0.24 -9.32 2.77
CA LEU A 71 -0.06 -7.89 2.71
C LEU A 71 0.12 -7.40 1.27
N VAL A 72 -0.93 -6.81 0.69
CA VAL A 72 -0.87 -6.21 -0.65
C VAL A 72 -0.94 -4.69 -0.53
N ASN A 73 0.21 -4.05 -0.63
CA ASN A 73 0.34 -2.59 -0.65
C ASN A 73 -0.04 -2.05 -2.03
N ASN A 74 -1.34 -1.84 -2.22
CA ASN A 74 -1.94 -1.33 -3.47
C ASN A 74 -2.52 0.09 -3.35
N GLY A 75 -2.84 0.55 -2.14
CA GLY A 75 -3.40 1.88 -1.92
C GLY A 75 -2.45 2.98 -2.43
N ALA A 76 -2.98 3.92 -3.20
CA ALA A 76 -2.18 4.98 -3.82
C ALA A 76 -2.98 6.29 -3.96
N LEU A 77 -2.24 7.39 -4.03
CA LEU A 77 -2.70 8.73 -4.37
C LEU A 77 -1.99 9.19 -5.64
N ALA A 78 -2.76 9.77 -6.56
CA ALA A 78 -2.24 10.42 -7.75
C ALA A 78 -3.17 11.55 -8.16
N PHE A 79 -2.60 12.69 -8.52
CA PHE A 79 -3.31 13.77 -9.17
C PHE A 79 -3.49 13.42 -10.65
N LYS A 80 -4.62 13.84 -11.23
CA LYS A 80 -4.88 13.65 -12.65
C LYS A 80 -4.09 14.67 -13.46
N GLY A 81 -3.76 14.37 -14.72
CA GLY A 81 -2.98 15.29 -15.56
C GLY A 81 -3.67 16.63 -15.82
N SER A 82 -4.99 16.71 -15.64
CA SER A 82 -5.80 17.94 -15.74
C SER A 82 -5.97 18.67 -14.40
N ASP A 83 -5.39 18.16 -13.32
CA ASP A 83 -5.49 18.76 -11.99
C ASP A 83 -4.64 20.04 -11.95
N PRO A 84 -5.20 21.20 -11.53
CA PRO A 84 -4.50 22.48 -11.56
C PRO A 84 -3.52 22.67 -10.38
N THR A 85 -3.50 21.77 -9.39
CA THR A 85 -2.61 21.91 -8.23
C THR A 85 -1.15 21.93 -8.70
N PRO A 86 -0.33 22.92 -8.29
CA PRO A 86 1.08 22.98 -8.67
C PRO A 86 1.84 21.70 -8.28
N PHE A 87 2.80 21.28 -9.11
CA PHE A 87 3.57 20.05 -8.86
C PHE A 87 4.24 20.01 -7.46
N MET A 88 4.71 21.15 -6.98
CA MET A 88 5.29 21.29 -5.64
C MET A 88 4.29 20.92 -4.52
N GLU A 89 3.03 21.29 -4.69
CA GLU A 89 1.94 20.98 -3.75
C GLU A 89 1.45 19.53 -3.89
N GLN A 90 1.58 18.94 -5.09
CA GLN A 90 1.24 17.53 -5.33
C GLN A 90 2.27 16.54 -4.76
N THR A 91 3.55 16.96 -4.70
CA THR A 91 4.68 16.06 -4.42
C THR A 91 4.59 15.46 -3.03
N LYS A 92 4.42 16.30 -2.01
CA LYS A 92 4.34 15.85 -0.62
C LYS A 92 3.21 14.84 -0.36
N PRO A 93 1.92 15.12 -0.65
CA PRO A 93 0.84 14.16 -0.39
C PRO A 93 0.99 12.86 -1.19
N THR A 94 1.57 12.93 -2.40
CA THR A 94 1.86 11.73 -3.20
C THR A 94 2.92 10.84 -2.55
N LEU A 95 4.04 11.43 -2.12
CA LEU A 95 5.12 10.69 -1.43
C LEU A 95 4.68 10.19 -0.05
N ASP A 96 3.88 10.98 0.67
CA ASP A 96 3.36 10.61 1.98
C ASP A 96 2.48 9.36 1.86
N VAL A 97 1.49 9.31 0.95
CA VAL A 97 0.64 8.12 0.79
C VAL A 97 1.40 6.94 0.16
N ASN A 98 2.03 7.15 -0.99
CA ASN A 98 2.53 6.05 -1.82
C ASN A 98 3.82 5.43 -1.28
N PHE A 99 4.54 6.14 -0.41
CA PHE A 99 5.79 5.66 0.16
C PHE A 99 5.80 5.70 1.68
N ARG A 100 5.75 6.89 2.31
CA ARG A 100 6.04 7.00 3.75
C ARG A 100 5.01 6.27 4.61
N ARG A 101 3.73 6.53 4.39
CA ARG A 101 2.62 5.93 5.15
C ARG A 101 2.38 4.48 4.79
N THR A 102 2.59 4.10 3.54
CA THR A 102 2.56 2.69 3.13
C THR A 102 3.67 1.88 3.83
N LEU A 103 4.88 2.44 3.94
CA LEU A 103 5.98 1.83 4.66
C LEU A 103 5.70 1.77 6.17
N GLU A 104 5.24 2.86 6.78
CA GLU A 104 4.84 2.89 8.20
C GLU A 104 3.75 1.86 8.51
N PHE A 105 2.68 1.81 7.70
CA PHE A 105 1.61 0.83 7.84
C PHE A 105 2.16 -0.60 7.75
N THR A 106 3.05 -0.85 6.80
CA THR A 106 3.73 -2.15 6.68
C THR A 106 4.53 -2.47 7.95
N GLU A 107 5.33 -1.52 8.46
CA GLU A 107 6.11 -1.67 9.69
C GLU A 107 5.22 -1.98 10.91
N ILE A 108 4.05 -1.36 11.02
CA ILE A 108 3.04 -1.62 12.07
C ILE A 108 2.52 -3.06 12.01
N LEU A 109 2.34 -3.62 10.82
CA LEU A 109 1.81 -4.98 10.63
C LEU A 109 2.89 -6.07 10.68
N LEU A 110 4.17 -5.73 10.46
CA LEU A 110 5.29 -6.69 10.43
C LEU A 110 5.35 -7.63 11.65
N PRO A 111 5.15 -7.18 12.91
CA PRO A 111 5.16 -8.08 14.06
C PRO A 111 4.10 -9.19 13.96
N MET A 112 2.90 -8.86 13.49
CA MET A 112 1.81 -9.83 13.29
C MET A 112 2.13 -10.80 12.14
N MET A 113 2.68 -10.30 11.04
CA MET A 113 3.09 -11.12 9.90
C MET A 113 4.18 -12.13 10.28
N ARG A 114 5.13 -11.75 11.15
CA ARG A 114 6.24 -12.61 11.60
C ARG A 114 5.83 -13.63 12.66
N LYS A 115 4.77 -13.36 13.42
CA LYS A 115 4.34 -14.18 14.57
C LYS A 115 4.08 -15.64 14.18
N HIS A 116 3.66 -15.90 12.95
CA HIS A 116 3.25 -17.21 12.47
C HIS A 116 4.27 -17.87 11.52
N GLY A 117 5.53 -17.44 11.57
CA GLY A 117 6.63 -18.02 10.80
C GLY A 117 7.10 -17.14 9.63
N ASN A 118 7.82 -17.76 8.69
CA ASN A 118 8.50 -17.06 7.59
C ASN A 118 7.73 -17.13 6.25
N ASP A 119 6.48 -17.59 6.27
CA ASP A 119 5.66 -17.76 5.06
C ASP A 119 4.86 -16.53 4.67
N ALA A 120 4.84 -15.50 5.53
CA ALA A 120 4.18 -14.25 5.20
C ALA A 120 4.84 -13.57 3.99
N ARG A 121 4.04 -12.92 3.14
CA ARG A 121 4.49 -12.22 1.94
C ARG A 121 3.99 -10.78 1.91
N ILE A 122 4.83 -9.87 1.45
CA ILE A 122 4.46 -8.49 1.15
C ILE A 122 4.54 -8.30 -0.36
N VAL A 123 3.46 -7.81 -0.94
CA VAL A 123 3.37 -7.47 -2.36
C VAL A 123 3.19 -5.96 -2.48
N ASN A 124 4.19 -5.27 -3.03
CA ASN A 124 4.07 -3.85 -3.36
C ASN A 124 3.61 -3.71 -4.81
N VAL A 125 2.43 -3.12 -5.02
CA VAL A 125 1.89 -2.88 -6.36
C VAL A 125 2.40 -1.52 -6.86
N ALA A 126 3.43 -1.56 -7.70
CA ALA A 126 4.05 -0.37 -8.29
C ALA A 126 3.42 0.01 -9.64
N SER A 127 3.79 1.18 -10.16
CA SER A 127 3.34 1.70 -11.46
C SER A 127 4.44 1.62 -12.53
N MET A 128 4.03 1.56 -13.81
CA MET A 128 4.94 1.73 -14.95
C MET A 128 5.69 3.08 -14.94
N ALA A 129 5.16 4.08 -14.25
CA ALA A 129 5.81 5.37 -14.01
C ALA A 129 7.00 5.26 -13.04
N GLY A 130 7.05 4.23 -12.19
CA GLY A 130 8.16 3.98 -11.26
C GLY A 130 9.35 3.23 -11.87
N ARG A 131 9.37 2.98 -13.19
CA ARG A 131 10.49 2.28 -13.84
C ARG A 131 11.74 3.15 -13.80
N LEU A 132 12.88 2.56 -13.43
CA LEU A 132 14.17 3.28 -13.34
C LEU A 132 14.56 4.06 -14.60
N LYS A 133 14.15 3.59 -15.79
CA LYS A 133 14.41 4.30 -17.06
C LYS A 133 13.74 5.67 -17.16
N GLN A 134 12.79 5.99 -16.28
CA GLN A 134 12.17 7.31 -16.18
C GLN A 134 13.09 8.32 -15.47
N ILE A 135 14.06 7.84 -14.68
CA ILE A 135 15.04 8.69 -13.99
C ILE A 135 16.19 8.97 -14.95
N ARG A 136 16.42 10.23 -15.32
CA ARG A 136 17.48 10.60 -16.27
C ARG A 136 18.89 10.43 -15.69
N SER A 137 19.06 10.67 -14.39
CA SER A 137 20.35 10.57 -13.70
C SER A 137 20.81 9.12 -13.56
N GLN A 138 21.95 8.78 -14.18
CA GLN A 138 22.57 7.46 -14.06
C GLN A 138 23.04 7.18 -12.63
N GLU A 139 23.52 8.21 -11.92
CA GLU A 139 23.91 8.15 -10.51
C GLU A 139 22.73 7.71 -9.64
N LEU A 140 21.57 8.36 -9.78
CA LEU A 140 20.36 8.00 -9.03
C LEU A 140 19.87 6.60 -9.40
N GLN A 141 19.91 6.24 -10.69
CA GLN A 141 19.57 4.87 -11.10
C GLN A 141 20.51 3.83 -10.46
N ALA A 142 21.81 4.13 -10.32
CA ALA A 142 22.76 3.24 -9.66
C ALA A 142 22.45 3.10 -8.16
N GLN A 143 22.10 4.20 -7.48
CA GLN A 143 21.69 4.15 -6.07
C GLN A 143 20.45 3.30 -5.85
N PHE A 144 19.44 3.38 -6.72
CA PHE A 144 18.24 2.52 -6.63
C PHE A 144 18.49 1.05 -7.02
N ARG A 145 19.59 0.75 -7.72
CA ARG A 145 19.99 -0.63 -8.08
C ARG A 145 20.91 -1.27 -7.05
N ASP A 146 21.42 -0.50 -6.08
CA ASP A 146 22.27 -1.03 -5.02
C ASP A 146 21.50 -2.09 -4.22
N ALA A 147 21.96 -3.33 -4.28
CA ALA A 147 21.39 -4.45 -3.54
C ALA A 147 21.45 -4.25 -2.00
N ASN A 148 22.33 -3.35 -1.54
CA ASN A 148 22.49 -2.99 -0.14
C ASN A 148 21.79 -1.65 0.22
N LEU A 149 20.88 -1.17 -0.63
CA LEU A 149 20.11 0.04 -0.34
C LEU A 149 19.24 -0.14 0.92
N SER A 150 19.71 0.39 2.04
CA SER A 150 18.96 0.40 3.30
C SER A 150 17.71 1.28 3.21
N LEU A 151 16.69 0.99 4.04
CA LEU A 151 15.51 1.84 4.19
C LEU A 151 15.87 3.29 4.58
N THR A 152 16.89 3.50 5.41
CA THR A 152 17.35 4.85 5.77
C THR A 152 17.86 5.63 4.56
N LYS A 153 18.68 5.01 3.71
CA LYS A 153 19.16 5.63 2.45
C LYS A 153 17.99 5.87 1.48
N LEU A 154 17.07 4.91 1.35
CA LEU A 154 15.90 5.06 0.49
C LEU A 154 15.00 6.22 0.94
N ARG A 155 14.74 6.36 2.25
CA ARG A 155 14.00 7.49 2.81
C ARG A 155 14.69 8.82 2.48
N ARG A 156 16.02 8.90 2.64
CA ARG A 156 16.80 10.09 2.26
C ARG A 156 16.69 10.44 0.78
N LEU A 157 16.68 9.46 -0.12
CA LEU A 157 16.47 9.72 -1.56
C LEU A 157 15.10 10.34 -1.85
N VAL A 158 14.06 9.84 -1.17
CA VAL A 158 12.70 10.36 -1.30
C VAL A 158 12.59 11.77 -0.70
N ASP A 159 13.17 11.99 0.47
CA ASP A 159 13.19 13.30 1.13
C ASP A 159 13.99 14.33 0.31
N GLN A 160 15.10 13.92 -0.30
CA GLN A 160 15.89 14.77 -1.19
C GLN A 160 15.07 15.17 -2.43
N PHE A 161 14.37 14.22 -3.06
CA PHE A 161 13.49 14.55 -4.20
C PHE A 161 12.40 15.55 -3.80
N GLU A 162 11.75 15.37 -2.64
CA GLU A 162 10.77 16.36 -2.16
C GLU A 162 11.42 17.74 -1.97
N SER A 163 12.61 17.81 -1.36
CA SER A 163 13.35 19.06 -1.20
C SER A 163 13.74 19.70 -2.53
N ASP A 164 14.20 18.92 -3.50
CA ASP A 164 14.58 19.41 -4.82
C ASP A 164 13.36 19.99 -5.55
N VAL A 165 12.19 19.37 -5.37
CA VAL A 165 10.93 19.92 -5.88
C VAL A 165 10.60 21.27 -5.24
N GLN A 166 10.68 21.38 -3.91
CA GLN A 166 10.40 22.64 -3.21
C GLN A 166 11.38 23.76 -3.59
N ASN A 167 12.61 23.40 -3.94
CA ASN A 167 13.64 24.35 -4.37
C ASN A 167 13.63 24.61 -5.89
N GLY A 168 12.77 23.95 -6.66
CA GLY A 168 12.67 24.12 -8.11
C GLY A 168 13.82 23.53 -8.92
N VAL A 169 14.50 22.50 -8.40
CA VAL A 169 15.70 21.87 -9.00
C VAL A 169 15.55 20.37 -9.31
N HIS A 170 14.31 19.90 -9.46
CA HIS A 170 13.93 18.49 -9.63
C HIS A 170 13.93 17.99 -11.08
#